data_AF-A0A3M2TDM3-F1
#
_entry.id   AF-A0A3M2TDM3-F1
#
_cell.length_a   1.000
_cell.length_b   1.000
_cell.length_c   1.000
_cell.angle_alpha   90.00
_cell.angle_beta   90.00
_cell.angle_gamma   90.00
#
_symmetry.space_group_name_H-M   'P 1'
#
loop_
_entity.id
_entity.type
_entity.pdbx_description
1 polymer ?
#
loop_
_entity_poly.entity_id
_entity_poly.type
_entity_poly.pdbx_seq_one_letter_code
_entity_poly.pdbx_strand_id
1 'polypeptide(L)'
;MTIPAIDLHHYAGDPVTTTVTSDQCAAHLKFLAALADLRDRVSNDDGLFGIFHGADAAQPTAAAAKEKRWAVYTARAVERYRAWWFSCVPSHGAPPTLADLQRRQYRYTVACDEQLGFLAFRLPPLDVLMVWHAHMLNPRAFLEDSIRHAKMNLWTTGFPWEIINACIDDRTLDYNPSDFTKQLFEQLTGLHWDNLHDSPYHWVNCPVCTRPKSVPWTAPSGGTVDTSHGFADRNFQSRCPGCGTAINHERLQVSRFKDDIAELQTRNLPMPGTVFSKRGIPEASYHAPRRYTFPNRFLLAPHTLPLTDRALDGSQTVKDLDHQLGVWVRDTKKVYWRATRLGWR
;
A
#
# COMPACT_ATOMS: atom_id res chain seq x y z
N MET A 1 21.32 29.51 7.50
CA MET A 1 22.51 28.90 6.86
C MET A 1 22.04 28.17 5.61
N THR A 2 22.82 28.14 4.54
CA THR A 2 22.46 27.43 3.29
C THR A 2 23.19 26.08 3.29
N ILE A 3 22.51 24.98 2.95
CA ILE A 3 23.15 23.67 2.81
C ILE A 3 24.18 23.74 1.68
N PRO A 4 25.41 23.20 1.84
CA PRO A 4 26.39 23.12 0.76
C PRO A 4 25.87 22.32 -0.44
N ALA A 5 26.44 22.55 -1.63
CA ALA A 5 26.11 21.75 -2.80
C ALA A 5 26.38 20.25 -2.53
N ILE A 6 25.39 19.41 -2.82
CA ILE A 6 25.41 17.96 -2.59
C ILE A 6 25.69 17.26 -3.93
N ASP A 7 26.73 16.42 -4.02
CA ASP A 7 27.01 15.58 -5.17
C ASP A 7 26.61 14.12 -4.93
N LEU A 8 25.53 13.69 -5.59
CA LEU A 8 25.00 12.33 -5.46
C LEU A 8 25.57 11.34 -6.47
N HIS A 9 26.42 11.79 -7.40
CA HIS A 9 27.08 10.93 -8.38
C HIS A 9 28.32 10.22 -7.82
N HIS A 10 28.80 10.64 -6.64
CA HIS A 10 29.91 9.99 -5.96
C HIS A 10 29.59 8.52 -5.62
N TYR A 11 30.35 7.62 -6.23
CA TYR A 11 30.27 6.19 -5.95
C TYR A 11 30.82 5.88 -4.55
N ALA A 12 29.96 5.38 -3.66
CA ALA A 12 30.34 5.07 -2.28
C ALA A 12 31.37 3.93 -2.16
N GLY A 13 31.51 3.10 -3.20
CA GLY A 13 32.31 1.88 -3.20
C GLY A 13 31.45 0.63 -3.40
N ASP A 14 32.07 -0.54 -3.25
CA ASP A 14 31.34 -1.81 -3.35
C ASP A 14 30.27 -1.88 -2.23
N PRO A 15 28.98 -2.14 -2.55
CA PRO A 15 27.89 -2.23 -1.57
C PRO A 15 28.10 -3.27 -0.45
N VAL A 16 29.01 -4.22 -0.63
CA VAL A 16 29.43 -5.20 0.39
C VAL A 16 30.36 -4.57 1.43
N THR A 17 31.09 -3.51 1.06
CA THR A 17 32.14 -2.89 1.87
C THR A 17 31.84 -1.47 2.31
N THR A 18 30.88 -0.82 1.66
CA THR A 18 30.51 0.58 1.87
C THR A 18 29.00 0.73 1.78
N THR A 19 28.42 1.70 2.49
CA THR A 19 26.96 1.86 2.58
C THR A 19 26.44 3.07 1.82
N VAL A 20 26.86 4.28 2.20
CA VAL A 20 26.36 5.55 1.66
C VAL A 20 27.44 6.64 1.77
N THR A 21 27.43 7.60 0.86
CA THR A 21 28.30 8.79 0.95
C THR A 21 27.75 9.82 1.93
N SER A 22 28.59 10.75 2.39
CA SER A 22 28.17 11.90 3.20
C SER A 22 27.08 12.72 2.49
N ASP A 23 27.20 12.88 1.18
CA ASP A 23 26.27 13.66 0.37
C ASP A 23 24.91 12.95 0.22
N GLN A 24 24.91 11.63 0.07
CA GLN A 24 23.68 10.82 0.11
C GLN A 24 22.99 10.91 1.47
N CYS A 25 23.75 10.88 2.58
CA CYS A 25 23.21 11.12 3.91
C CYS A 25 22.62 12.54 4.05
N ALA A 26 23.30 13.56 3.53
CA ALA A 26 22.82 14.93 3.57
C ALA A 26 21.51 15.10 2.81
N ALA A 27 21.40 14.53 1.60
CA ALA A 27 20.15 14.56 0.82
C ALA A 27 19.00 13.85 1.53
N HIS A 28 19.28 12.71 2.18
CA HIS A 28 18.26 12.00 2.97
C HIS A 28 17.80 12.82 4.17
N LEU A 29 18.73 13.43 4.92
CA LEU A 29 18.40 14.29 6.06
C LEU A 29 17.60 15.52 5.64
N LYS A 30 17.94 16.13 4.50
CA LYS A 30 17.18 17.25 3.91
C LYS A 30 15.74 16.84 3.59
N PHE A 31 15.54 15.66 2.99
CA PHE A 31 14.20 15.12 2.75
C PHE A 31 13.44 14.85 4.05
N LEU A 32 14.08 14.24 5.05
CA LEU A 32 13.45 13.99 6.36
C LEU A 32 13.06 15.29 7.08
N ALA A 33 13.86 16.35 6.95
CA ALA A 33 13.53 17.65 7.51
C ALA A 33 12.27 18.25 6.84
N ALA A 34 12.15 18.18 5.52
CA ALA A 34 10.93 18.60 4.82
C ALA A 34 9.68 17.81 5.28
N LEU A 35 9.83 16.51 5.59
CA LEU A 35 8.76 15.69 6.17
C LEU A 35 8.43 16.07 7.62
N ALA A 36 9.43 16.44 8.42
CA ALA A 36 9.24 16.92 9.78
C ALA A 36 8.45 18.23 9.78
N ASP A 37 8.81 19.18 8.91
CA ASP A 37 8.09 20.44 8.76
C ASP A 37 6.65 20.23 8.26
N LEU A 38 6.43 19.26 7.36
CA LEU A 38 5.09 18.85 6.94
C LEU A 38 4.27 18.33 8.12
N ARG A 39 4.83 17.41 8.92
CA ARG A 39 4.16 16.88 10.11
C ARG A 39 3.84 18.01 11.09
N ASP A 40 4.79 18.89 11.36
CA ASP A 40 4.60 19.99 12.30
C ASP A 40 3.51 20.95 11.83
N ARG A 41 3.47 21.31 10.55
CA ARG A 41 2.39 22.15 10.01
C ARG A 41 1.02 21.49 10.17
N VAL A 42 0.87 20.24 9.73
CA VAL A 42 -0.40 19.51 9.79
C VAL A 42 -0.85 19.24 11.23
N SER A 43 0.08 18.84 12.10
CA SER A 43 -0.23 18.57 13.50
C SER A 43 -0.60 19.84 14.25
N ASN A 44 0.05 20.98 13.99
CA ASN A 44 -0.21 22.22 14.71
C ASN A 44 -1.40 23.04 14.19
N ASP A 45 -1.94 22.73 13.00
CA ASP A 45 -3.12 23.40 12.43
C ASP A 45 -4.39 23.07 13.23
N ASP A 46 -4.83 24.01 14.09
CA ASP A 46 -5.96 23.77 14.98
C ASP A 46 -7.30 23.78 14.27
N GLY A 47 -8.12 22.76 14.54
CA GLY A 47 -9.40 22.55 13.85
C GLY A 47 -9.30 21.83 12.51
N LEU A 48 -8.09 21.49 12.03
CA LEU A 48 -7.94 20.71 10.81
C LEU A 48 -8.67 19.36 10.93
N PHE A 49 -9.45 19.02 9.89
CA PHE A 49 -10.39 17.88 9.86
C PHE A 49 -11.50 17.92 10.93
N GLY A 50 -11.78 19.10 11.50
CA GLY A 50 -12.71 19.24 12.62
C GLY A 50 -12.15 18.72 13.95
N ILE A 51 -10.83 18.55 14.05
CA ILE A 51 -10.16 18.08 15.26
C ILE A 51 -9.58 19.29 16.00
N PHE A 52 -10.22 19.63 17.12
CA PHE A 52 -9.81 20.72 18.01
C PHE A 52 -9.16 20.17 19.28
N HIS A 53 -8.36 20.99 19.94
CA HIS A 53 -7.87 20.75 21.30
C HIS A 53 -8.12 21.98 22.17
N GLY A 54 -8.29 21.77 23.47
CA GLY A 54 -8.52 22.87 24.42
C GLY A 54 -8.50 22.40 25.86
N ALA A 55 -8.74 23.33 26.78
CA ALA A 55 -8.56 23.12 28.22
C ALA A 55 -9.70 22.33 28.89
N ASP A 56 -10.83 22.15 28.20
CA ASP A 56 -11.98 21.44 28.73
C ASP A 56 -11.76 19.94 28.75
N ALA A 57 -12.14 19.28 29.84
CA ALA A 57 -12.00 17.82 30.01
C ALA A 57 -12.77 16.99 28.96
N ALA A 58 -13.69 17.61 28.22
CA ALA A 58 -14.43 16.99 27.13
C ALA A 58 -13.69 16.99 25.78
N GLN A 59 -12.59 17.75 25.67
CA GLN A 59 -11.76 17.83 24.47
C GLN A 59 -10.50 16.96 24.61
N PRO A 60 -9.94 16.47 23.50
CA PRO A 60 -8.70 15.72 23.57
C PRO A 60 -7.54 16.63 23.97
N THR A 61 -6.53 16.05 24.61
CA THR A 61 -5.29 16.77 24.90
C THR A 61 -4.64 17.25 23.60
N ALA A 62 -3.86 18.33 23.68
CA ALA A 62 -3.14 18.86 22.51
C ALA A 62 -2.30 17.79 21.80
N ALA A 63 -1.61 16.93 22.55
CA ALA A 63 -0.83 15.84 21.99
C ALA A 63 -1.70 14.81 21.24
N ALA A 64 -2.84 14.40 21.81
CA ALA A 64 -3.75 13.46 21.18
C ALA A 64 -4.40 14.03 19.90
N ALA A 65 -4.77 15.32 19.91
CA ALA A 65 -5.31 16.00 18.74
C ALA A 65 -4.27 16.13 17.62
N LYS A 66 -3.04 16.53 17.95
CA LYS A 66 -1.91 16.63 17.00
C LYS A 66 -1.62 15.29 16.33
N GLU A 67 -1.59 14.21 17.11
CA GLU A 67 -1.37 12.86 16.60
C GLU A 67 -2.56 12.39 15.75
N LYS A 68 -3.79 12.75 16.16
CA LYS A 68 -4.99 12.41 15.39
C LYS A 68 -5.03 13.11 14.03
N ARG A 69 -4.72 14.41 13.96
CA ARG A 69 -4.61 15.16 12.70
C ARG A 69 -3.59 14.52 11.77
N TRP A 70 -2.43 14.16 12.30
CA TRP A 70 -1.39 13.47 11.54
C TRP A 70 -1.83 12.09 11.05
N ALA A 71 -2.53 11.30 11.87
CA ALA A 71 -3.06 10.01 11.48
C ALA A 71 -4.08 10.12 10.32
N VAL A 72 -4.97 11.12 10.36
CA VAL A 72 -5.92 11.38 9.27
C VAL A 72 -5.18 11.81 8.00
N TYR A 73 -4.22 12.72 8.11
CA TYR A 73 -3.43 13.19 6.97
C TYR A 73 -2.65 12.06 6.30
N THR A 74 -1.99 11.21 7.09
CA THR A 74 -1.23 10.07 6.58
C THR A 74 -2.13 9.01 5.95
N ALA A 75 -3.32 8.75 6.50
CA ALA A 75 -4.31 7.87 5.86
C ALA A 75 -4.73 8.39 4.48
N ARG A 76 -4.92 9.70 4.32
CA ARG A 76 -5.18 10.35 3.02
C ARG A 76 -4.00 10.20 2.08
N ALA A 77 -2.78 10.43 2.57
CA ALA A 77 -1.54 10.28 1.80
C ALA A 77 -1.37 8.85 1.24
N VAL A 78 -1.80 7.82 1.98
CA VAL A 78 -1.75 6.43 1.52
C VAL A 78 -2.68 6.19 0.32
N GLU A 79 -3.91 6.72 0.32
CA GLU A 79 -4.81 6.60 -0.85
C GLU A 79 -4.30 7.44 -2.02
N ARG A 80 -3.69 8.61 -1.77
CA ARG A 80 -3.03 9.42 -2.80
C ARG A 80 -1.85 8.68 -3.42
N TYR A 81 -1.02 8.02 -2.61
CA TYR A 81 0.06 7.16 -3.08
C TYR A 81 -0.45 5.99 -3.91
N ARG A 82 -1.55 5.35 -3.48
CA ARG A 82 -2.18 4.28 -4.24
C ARG A 82 -2.68 4.77 -5.61
N ALA A 83 -3.32 5.93 -5.67
CA ALA A 83 -3.75 6.53 -6.93
C ALA A 83 -2.55 6.84 -7.84
N TRP A 84 -1.50 7.47 -7.31
CA TRP A 84 -0.27 7.72 -8.05
C TRP A 84 0.40 6.43 -8.55
N TRP A 85 0.47 5.40 -7.72
CA TRP A 85 1.06 4.09 -8.07
C TRP A 85 0.38 3.47 -9.30
N PHE A 86 -0.95 3.54 -9.37
CA PHE A 86 -1.70 2.94 -10.48
C PHE A 86 -1.85 3.85 -11.70
N SER A 87 -1.93 5.18 -11.52
CA SER A 87 -2.17 6.13 -12.62
C SER A 87 -0.90 6.74 -13.21
N CYS A 88 0.16 6.91 -12.42
CA CYS A 88 1.36 7.67 -12.83
C CYS A 88 2.58 6.79 -13.05
N VAL A 89 2.72 5.69 -12.30
CA VAL A 89 3.85 4.77 -12.49
C VAL A 89 3.55 3.82 -13.64
N PRO A 90 4.33 3.81 -14.74
CA PRO A 90 4.08 2.91 -15.85
C PRO A 90 4.41 1.47 -15.46
N SER A 91 3.55 0.53 -15.87
CA SER A 91 3.88 -0.89 -15.80
C SER A 91 4.74 -1.28 -17.00
N HIS A 92 5.81 -2.04 -16.76
CA HIS A 92 6.67 -2.65 -17.74
C HIS A 92 6.26 -4.11 -17.95
N GLY A 93 5.48 -4.36 -19.01
CA GLY A 93 4.94 -5.67 -19.32
C GLY A 93 3.67 -6.02 -18.54
N ALA A 94 3.36 -7.32 -18.46
CA ALA A 94 2.17 -7.84 -17.79
C ALA A 94 2.50 -8.36 -16.38
N PRO A 95 1.56 -8.25 -15.42
CA PRO A 95 1.64 -8.96 -14.15
C PRO A 95 1.94 -10.45 -14.34
N PRO A 96 2.82 -11.06 -13.54
CA PRO A 96 3.14 -12.47 -13.65
C PRO A 96 1.92 -13.32 -13.29
N THR A 97 1.70 -14.37 -14.06
CA THR A 97 0.66 -15.38 -13.83
C THR A 97 1.22 -16.58 -13.08
N LEU A 98 0.35 -17.46 -12.57
CA LEU A 98 0.77 -18.74 -11.98
C LEU A 98 1.68 -19.59 -12.86
N ALA A 99 1.49 -19.53 -14.18
CA ALA A 99 2.35 -20.23 -15.14
C ALA A 99 3.77 -19.66 -15.11
N ASP A 100 3.93 -18.35 -14.93
CA ASP A 100 5.24 -17.69 -14.85
C ASP A 100 6.04 -18.15 -13.64
N LEU A 101 5.42 -18.30 -12.46
CA LEU A 101 6.14 -18.80 -11.26
C LEU A 101 6.63 -20.25 -11.37
N GLN A 102 6.16 -20.99 -12.38
CA GLN A 102 6.64 -22.34 -12.69
C GLN A 102 7.83 -22.33 -13.68
N ARG A 103 8.01 -21.24 -14.42
CA ARG A 103 9.09 -21.09 -15.41
C ARG A 103 10.42 -20.80 -14.72
N ARG A 104 11.48 -21.46 -15.17
CA ARG A 104 12.86 -21.25 -14.65
C ARG A 104 13.34 -19.81 -14.77
N GLN A 105 12.76 -19.06 -15.72
CA GLN A 105 13.08 -17.67 -16.01
C GLN A 105 12.54 -16.71 -14.94
N TYR A 106 11.60 -17.13 -14.09
CA TYR A 106 10.97 -16.27 -13.09
C TYR A 106 11.97 -15.63 -12.11
N ARG A 107 13.07 -16.32 -11.81
CA ARG A 107 14.16 -15.78 -10.97
C ARG A 107 14.81 -14.51 -11.54
N TYR A 108 14.67 -14.26 -12.84
CA TYR A 108 15.19 -13.07 -13.50
C TYR A 108 14.17 -11.93 -13.55
N THR A 109 12.97 -12.10 -12.97
CA THR A 109 11.97 -11.02 -12.93
C THR A 109 12.45 -9.80 -12.12
N VAL A 110 13.48 -10.00 -11.28
CA VAL A 110 14.12 -8.92 -10.50
C VAL A 110 15.22 -8.19 -11.26
N ALA A 111 15.73 -8.79 -12.34
CA ALA A 111 16.69 -8.16 -13.24
C ALA A 111 15.89 -7.40 -14.30
N CYS A 112 15.63 -6.12 -14.04
CA CYS A 112 15.02 -5.21 -15.01
C CYS A 112 16.08 -4.20 -15.46
N ASP A 113 16.57 -4.35 -16.68
CA ASP A 113 17.61 -3.47 -17.24
C ASP A 113 17.07 -2.08 -17.62
N GLU A 114 15.74 -1.91 -17.62
CA GLU A 114 15.09 -0.64 -17.88
C GLU A 114 14.78 0.08 -16.57
N GLN A 115 15.47 1.19 -16.32
CA GLN A 115 15.11 2.12 -15.25
C GLN A 115 14.05 3.09 -15.74
N LEU A 116 13.11 3.42 -14.85
CA LEU A 116 12.20 4.52 -15.07
C LEU A 116 13.00 5.81 -15.01
N GLY A 117 13.24 6.45 -16.16
CA GLY A 117 13.87 7.77 -16.20
C GLY A 117 12.99 8.81 -15.53
N PHE A 118 13.03 8.94 -14.20
CA PHE A 118 12.30 9.99 -13.50
C PHE A 118 12.74 11.33 -14.06
N LEU A 119 11.75 12.12 -14.43
CA LEU A 119 11.93 13.52 -14.79
C LEU A 119 11.28 14.32 -13.67
N ALA A 120 11.80 15.51 -13.36
CA ALA A 120 11.27 16.34 -12.27
C ALA A 120 9.75 16.51 -12.34
N PHE A 121 9.19 16.59 -13.55
CA PHE A 121 7.75 16.71 -13.76
C PHE A 121 6.91 15.47 -13.43
N ARG A 122 7.53 14.33 -13.15
CA ARG A 122 6.86 13.10 -12.71
C ARG A 122 6.93 12.88 -11.20
N LEU A 123 7.57 13.78 -10.46
CA LEU A 123 7.59 13.68 -9.01
C LEU A 123 6.21 13.93 -8.42
N PRO A 124 5.75 13.09 -7.49
CA PRO A 124 4.49 13.34 -6.80
C PRO A 124 4.64 14.39 -5.69
N PRO A 125 3.53 14.81 -5.06
CA PRO A 125 3.52 15.61 -3.85
C PRO A 125 4.34 15.01 -2.69
N LEU A 126 4.74 15.85 -1.74
CA LEU A 126 5.61 15.47 -0.62
C LEU A 126 5.00 14.36 0.27
N ASP A 127 3.69 14.35 0.47
CA ASP A 127 3.00 13.32 1.26
C ASP A 127 2.99 11.96 0.54
N VAL A 128 2.90 11.95 -0.79
CA VAL A 128 3.04 10.74 -1.60
C VAL A 128 4.48 10.25 -1.62
N LEU A 129 5.47 11.16 -1.70
CA LEU A 129 6.90 10.82 -1.55
C LEU A 129 7.19 10.18 -0.19
N MET A 130 6.59 10.69 0.89
CA MET A 130 6.70 10.12 2.23
C MET A 130 6.20 8.67 2.27
N VAL A 131 5.01 8.40 1.73
CA VAL A 131 4.44 7.04 1.71
C VAL A 131 5.26 6.12 0.81
N TRP A 132 5.73 6.60 -0.33
CA TRP A 132 6.62 5.84 -1.21
C TRP A 132 7.91 5.45 -0.50
N HIS A 133 8.58 6.41 0.15
CA HIS A 133 9.79 6.15 0.92
C HIS A 133 9.54 5.13 2.03
N ALA A 134 8.46 5.29 2.81
CA ALA A 134 8.08 4.34 3.85
C ALA A 134 7.79 2.93 3.31
N HIS A 135 7.18 2.82 2.12
CA HIS A 135 6.95 1.54 1.45
C HIS A 135 8.26 0.86 1.07
N MET A 136 9.25 1.62 0.55
CA MET A 136 10.58 1.09 0.20
C MET A 136 11.35 0.58 1.42
N LEU A 137 11.11 1.12 2.62
CA LEU A 137 11.70 0.63 3.87
C LEU A 137 11.17 -0.76 4.29
N ASN A 138 10.15 -1.28 3.61
CA ASN A 138 9.74 -2.69 3.67
C ASN A 138 10.09 -3.39 2.34
N PRO A 139 11.38 -3.74 2.11
CA PRO A 139 11.86 -4.18 0.80
C PRO A 139 11.16 -5.44 0.29
N ARG A 140 10.69 -6.31 1.19
CA ARG A 140 9.94 -7.51 0.81
C ARG A 140 8.57 -7.14 0.23
N ALA A 141 7.82 -6.25 0.89
CA ALA A 141 6.51 -5.80 0.41
C ALA A 141 6.65 -4.98 -0.87
N PHE A 142 7.61 -4.05 -0.91
CA PHE A 142 7.87 -3.21 -2.08
C PHE A 142 8.26 -4.04 -3.30
N LEU A 143 9.12 -5.06 -3.13
CA LEU A 143 9.49 -5.98 -4.20
C LEU A 143 8.27 -6.78 -4.69
N GLU A 144 7.47 -7.32 -3.77
CA GLU A 144 6.29 -8.11 -4.12
C GLU A 144 5.29 -7.28 -4.93
N ASP A 145 4.97 -6.08 -4.48
CA ASP A 145 4.02 -5.20 -5.18
C ASP A 145 4.59 -4.73 -6.53
N SER A 146 5.91 -4.50 -6.62
CA SER A 146 6.57 -4.18 -7.88
C SER A 146 6.48 -5.35 -8.87
N ILE A 147 6.67 -6.59 -8.41
CA ILE A 147 6.50 -7.79 -9.24
C ILE A 147 5.03 -7.96 -9.65
N ARG A 148 4.10 -7.93 -8.68
CA ARG A 148 2.67 -8.20 -8.91
C ARG A 148 2.02 -7.17 -9.83
N HIS A 149 2.46 -5.91 -9.79
CA HIS A 149 1.91 -4.86 -10.65
C HIS A 149 2.76 -4.58 -11.90
N ALA A 150 3.77 -5.42 -12.17
CA ALA A 150 4.72 -5.27 -13.28
C ALA A 150 5.39 -3.89 -13.30
N LYS A 151 5.87 -3.41 -12.15
CA LYS A 151 6.55 -2.11 -11.95
C LYS A 151 8.01 -2.31 -11.53
N MET A 152 8.69 -3.32 -12.11
CA MET A 152 10.08 -3.63 -11.77
C MET A 152 11.07 -2.56 -12.22
N ASN A 153 10.71 -1.77 -13.23
CA ASN A 153 11.41 -0.55 -13.60
C ASN A 153 11.45 0.48 -12.45
N LEU A 154 10.36 0.62 -11.67
CA LEU A 154 10.35 1.46 -10.48
C LEU A 154 11.26 0.90 -9.39
N TRP A 155 11.21 -0.43 -9.17
CA TRP A 155 12.09 -1.11 -8.23
C TRP A 155 13.57 -0.88 -8.53
N THR A 156 13.98 -1.03 -9.79
CA THR A 156 15.38 -0.87 -10.20
C THR A 156 15.86 0.56 -10.22
N THR A 157 14.95 1.52 -10.40
CA THR A 157 15.27 2.95 -10.31
C THR A 157 15.59 3.39 -8.89
N GLY A 158 14.96 2.77 -7.90
CA GLY A 158 15.05 3.21 -6.51
C GLY A 158 14.39 4.57 -6.28
N PHE A 159 14.78 5.24 -5.21
CA PHE A 159 14.24 6.54 -4.83
C PHE A 159 15.05 7.64 -5.54
N PRO A 160 14.42 8.54 -6.33
CA PRO A 160 15.13 9.49 -7.21
C PRO A 160 15.67 10.68 -6.42
N TRP A 161 16.69 10.43 -5.59
CA TRP A 161 17.27 11.39 -4.64
C TRP A 161 17.73 12.68 -5.30
N GLU A 162 18.39 12.61 -6.46
CA GLU A 162 18.91 13.78 -7.19
C GLU A 162 17.80 14.76 -7.54
N ILE A 163 16.73 14.25 -8.13
CA ILE A 163 15.63 15.06 -8.63
C ILE A 163 14.80 15.60 -7.46
N ILE A 164 14.60 14.78 -6.42
CA ILE A 164 13.91 15.21 -5.21
C ILE A 164 14.71 16.31 -4.48
N ASN A 165 16.02 16.11 -4.30
CA ASN A 165 16.89 17.08 -3.65
C ASN A 165 16.90 18.42 -4.38
N ALA A 166 16.91 18.40 -5.73
CA ALA A 166 16.84 19.61 -6.55
C ALA A 166 15.50 20.36 -6.42
N CYS A 167 14.43 19.69 -5.98
CA CYS A 167 13.12 20.30 -5.73
C CYS A 167 12.92 20.76 -4.28
N ILE A 168 13.88 20.56 -3.38
CA ILE A 168 13.80 21.04 -2.00
C ILE A 168 14.75 22.24 -1.85
N ASP A 169 14.27 23.37 -1.33
CA ASP A 169 15.12 24.55 -1.13
C ASP A 169 16.20 24.32 -0.04
N ASP A 170 17.44 24.73 -0.28
CA ASP A 170 18.58 24.50 0.64
C ASP A 170 18.55 25.36 1.91
N ARG A 171 17.59 26.28 2.03
CA ARG A 171 17.45 27.21 3.15
C ARG A 171 16.13 27.02 3.87
N THR A 172 15.03 27.01 3.12
CA THR A 172 13.68 26.88 3.69
C THR A 172 13.23 25.43 3.84
N LEU A 173 13.89 24.49 3.14
CA LEU A 173 13.53 23.07 3.10
C LEU A 173 12.12 22.82 2.51
N ASP A 174 11.55 23.81 1.85
CA ASP A 174 10.28 23.67 1.15
C ASP A 174 10.45 22.85 -0.12
N TYR A 175 9.60 21.84 -0.28
CA TYR A 175 9.49 21.08 -1.51
C TYR A 175 8.63 21.86 -2.53
N ASN A 176 9.27 22.37 -3.58
CA ASN A 176 8.63 23.20 -4.60
C ASN A 176 9.01 22.77 -6.03
N PRO A 177 8.41 21.68 -6.55
CA PRO A 177 8.54 21.34 -7.96
C PRO A 177 7.78 22.35 -8.84
N SER A 178 8.03 22.31 -10.15
CA SER A 178 7.39 23.23 -11.12
C SER A 178 5.87 23.12 -11.13
N ASP A 179 5.16 24.19 -11.48
CA ASP A 179 3.69 24.17 -11.54
C ASP A 179 3.15 23.19 -12.59
N PHE A 180 3.91 22.93 -13.66
CA PHE A 180 3.61 21.87 -14.62
C PHE A 180 3.56 20.48 -13.97
N THR A 181 4.50 20.21 -13.04
CA THR A 181 4.50 18.96 -12.23
C THR A 181 3.23 18.84 -11.41
N LYS A 182 2.82 19.95 -10.79
CA LYS A 182 1.62 19.99 -9.94
C LYS A 182 0.37 19.69 -10.75
N GLN A 183 0.20 20.40 -11.87
CA GLN A 183 -0.94 20.22 -12.78
C GLN A 183 -0.99 18.80 -13.38
N LEU A 184 0.16 18.24 -13.76
CA LEU A 184 0.21 16.89 -14.33
C LEU A 184 -0.23 15.84 -13.30
N PHE A 185 0.19 15.95 -12.04
CA PHE A 185 -0.27 15.07 -10.97
C PHE A 185 -1.79 15.14 -10.82
N GLU A 186 -2.35 16.35 -10.76
CA GLU A 186 -3.79 16.55 -10.61
C GLU A 186 -4.57 15.98 -11.80
N GLN A 187 -4.07 16.19 -13.01
CA GLN A 187 -4.68 15.66 -14.24
C GLN A 187 -4.67 14.12 -14.27
N LEU A 188 -3.56 13.48 -13.90
CA LEU A 188 -3.43 12.02 -13.98
C LEU A 188 -4.16 11.28 -12.86
N THR A 189 -4.24 11.88 -11.67
CA THR A 189 -4.81 11.22 -10.49
C THR A 189 -6.26 11.64 -10.21
N GLY A 190 -6.68 12.82 -10.67
CA GLY A 190 -7.94 13.45 -10.28
C GLY A 190 -7.96 13.95 -8.82
N LEU A 191 -6.80 14.01 -8.16
CA LEU A 191 -6.62 14.47 -6.78
C LEU A 191 -5.88 15.82 -6.78
N HIS A 192 -6.11 16.66 -5.79
CA HIS A 192 -5.42 17.94 -5.69
C HIS A 192 -3.94 17.77 -5.36
N TRP A 193 -3.09 18.71 -5.75
CA TRP A 193 -1.67 18.67 -5.40
C TRP A 193 -1.46 18.72 -3.89
N ASP A 194 -2.19 19.60 -3.21
CA ASP A 194 -2.24 19.65 -1.75
C ASP A 194 -3.29 18.67 -1.22
N ASN A 195 -2.84 17.76 -0.36
CA ASN A 195 -3.68 16.80 0.35
C ASN A 195 -4.85 17.51 1.07
N LEU A 196 -4.63 18.68 1.66
CA LEU A 196 -5.67 19.40 2.41
C LEU A 196 -6.83 19.90 1.52
N HIS A 197 -6.61 20.06 0.22
CA HIS A 197 -7.65 20.46 -0.73
C HIS A 197 -8.49 19.29 -1.27
N ASP A 198 -8.08 18.04 -1.03
CA ASP A 198 -8.90 16.88 -1.39
C ASP A 198 -10.23 16.85 -0.62
N SER A 199 -11.20 16.10 -1.14
CA SER A 199 -12.49 15.87 -0.46
C SER A 199 -12.31 15.40 0.99
N PRO A 200 -13.15 15.89 1.93
CA PRO A 200 -13.20 15.37 3.30
C PRO A 200 -13.86 13.97 3.39
N TYR A 201 -14.30 13.43 2.25
CA TYR A 201 -14.89 12.10 2.14
C TYR A 201 -14.07 11.17 1.23
N HIS A 202 -14.14 9.87 1.53
CA HIS A 202 -13.54 8.77 0.79
C HIS A 202 -14.63 7.82 0.27
N TRP A 203 -14.44 7.25 -0.92
CA TRP A 203 -15.36 6.29 -1.50
C TRP A 203 -14.95 4.85 -1.16
N VAL A 204 -15.87 4.11 -0.55
CA VAL A 204 -15.71 2.68 -0.28
C VAL A 204 -16.82 1.88 -0.97
N ASN A 205 -16.50 0.68 -1.41
CA ASN A 205 -17.51 -0.23 -1.97
C ASN A 205 -18.07 -1.14 -0.89
N CYS A 206 -19.39 -1.38 -0.92
CA CYS A 206 -20.00 -2.35 -0.02
C CYS A 206 -19.37 -3.74 -0.21
N PRO A 207 -18.90 -4.42 0.87
CA PRO A 207 -18.32 -5.76 0.79
C PRO A 207 -19.24 -6.84 0.21
N VAL A 208 -20.56 -6.59 0.22
CA VAL A 208 -21.59 -7.55 -0.22
C VAL A 208 -22.15 -7.16 -1.58
N CYS A 209 -22.87 -6.04 -1.67
CA CYS A 209 -23.58 -5.64 -2.89
C CYS A 209 -22.79 -4.71 -3.82
N THR A 210 -21.51 -4.45 -3.52
CA THR A 210 -20.56 -3.61 -4.26
C THR A 210 -20.94 -2.15 -4.48
N ARG A 211 -22.15 -1.73 -4.07
CA ARG A 211 -22.63 -0.35 -4.17
C ARG A 211 -21.62 0.61 -3.51
N PRO A 212 -21.16 1.66 -4.24
CA PRO A 212 -20.26 2.64 -3.68
C PRO A 212 -20.96 3.48 -2.61
N LYS A 213 -20.20 3.87 -1.59
CA LYS A 213 -20.64 4.74 -0.50
C LYS A 213 -19.53 5.73 -0.17
N SER A 214 -19.88 7.01 -0.09
CA SER A 214 -19.03 8.05 0.46
C SER A 214 -19.06 8.00 2.00
N VAL A 215 -17.89 8.00 2.63
CA VAL A 215 -17.68 8.01 4.09
C VAL A 215 -16.67 9.10 4.46
N PRO A 216 -16.84 9.81 5.58
CA PRO A 216 -15.89 10.84 5.98
C PRO A 216 -14.54 10.22 6.38
N TRP A 217 -13.45 10.94 6.17
CA TRP A 217 -12.12 10.52 6.63
C TRP A 217 -12.05 10.38 8.15
N THR A 218 -12.67 11.30 8.88
CA THR A 218 -12.83 11.21 10.33
C THR A 218 -14.21 11.74 10.71
N ALA A 219 -14.82 11.17 11.74
CA ALA A 219 -16.13 11.60 12.22
C ALA A 219 -16.15 11.56 13.76
N PRO A 220 -16.04 12.73 14.43
CA PRO A 220 -16.02 12.78 15.89
C PRO A 220 -17.38 12.35 16.47
N SER A 221 -17.35 11.52 17.51
CA SER A 221 -18.55 11.12 18.28
C SER A 221 -18.40 11.50 19.76
N GLY A 222 -18.69 12.74 20.13
CA GLY A 222 -18.76 13.11 21.55
C GLY A 222 -17.42 13.43 22.21
N GLY A 223 -16.53 14.12 21.49
CA GLY A 223 -15.43 14.91 22.10
C GLY A 223 -14.11 14.18 22.32
N THR A 224 -14.03 12.85 22.21
CA THR A 224 -12.77 12.10 22.38
C THR A 224 -12.25 11.51 21.08
N VAL A 225 -10.92 11.38 20.93
CA VAL A 225 -10.29 10.80 19.73
C VAL A 225 -10.76 9.36 19.49
N ASP A 226 -10.92 8.58 20.56
CA ASP A 226 -11.19 7.13 20.50
C ASP A 226 -12.61 6.78 20.09
N THR A 227 -13.56 7.71 20.15
CA THR A 227 -14.96 7.49 19.77
C THR A 227 -15.22 7.79 18.30
N SER A 228 -14.23 8.30 17.57
CA SER A 228 -14.38 8.65 16.15
C SER A 228 -14.52 7.39 15.27
N HIS A 229 -15.33 7.49 14.22
CA HIS A 229 -15.78 6.32 13.42
C HIS A 229 -15.77 6.53 11.89
N GLY A 230 -15.08 7.56 11.40
CA GLY A 230 -14.71 7.75 10.01
C GLY A 230 -13.62 6.79 9.54
N PHE A 231 -13.29 6.85 8.25
CA PHE A 231 -12.44 5.85 7.59
C PHE A 231 -11.01 5.76 8.16
N ALA A 232 -10.39 6.89 8.48
CA ALA A 232 -9.07 6.96 9.13
C ALA A 232 -9.14 6.70 10.65
N ASP A 233 -10.33 6.43 11.20
CA ASP A 233 -10.51 6.13 12.61
C ASP A 233 -10.41 4.62 12.86
N ARG A 234 -9.85 4.25 14.02
CA ARG A 234 -9.69 2.84 14.41
C ARG A 234 -11.05 2.11 14.45
N ASN A 235 -12.10 2.80 14.88
CA ASN A 235 -13.44 2.27 15.03
C ASN A 235 -14.34 2.57 13.82
N PHE A 236 -13.75 2.66 12.62
CA PHE A 236 -14.49 2.90 11.38
C PHE A 236 -15.71 1.99 11.27
N GLN A 237 -16.90 2.59 11.16
CA GLN A 237 -18.15 1.86 11.06
C GLN A 237 -19.15 2.68 10.23
N SER A 238 -19.79 2.02 9.27
CA SER A 238 -20.77 2.62 8.36
C SER A 238 -21.78 1.57 7.90
N ARG A 239 -22.96 1.97 7.39
CA ARG A 239 -23.96 1.04 6.84
C ARG A 239 -24.19 1.26 5.35
N CYS A 240 -24.25 0.19 4.58
CA CYS A 240 -24.57 0.27 3.15
C CYS A 240 -26.02 0.77 2.95
N PRO A 241 -26.25 1.81 2.11
CA PRO A 241 -27.61 2.29 1.84
C PRO A 241 -28.43 1.32 0.96
N GLY A 242 -27.78 0.34 0.31
CA GLY A 242 -28.46 -0.64 -0.53
C GLY A 242 -28.96 -1.86 0.23
N CYS A 243 -28.06 -2.57 0.90
CA CYS A 243 -28.37 -3.84 1.56
C CYS A 243 -28.29 -3.80 3.10
N GLY A 244 -28.04 -2.62 3.70
CA GLY A 244 -27.98 -2.45 5.16
C GLY A 244 -26.73 -3.03 5.85
N THR A 245 -25.91 -3.78 5.11
CA THR A 245 -24.67 -4.41 5.60
C THR A 245 -23.73 -3.40 6.23
N ALA A 246 -23.13 -3.78 7.37
CA ALA A 246 -22.05 -3.02 7.99
C ALA A 246 -20.82 -2.94 7.07
N ILE A 247 -20.17 -1.79 7.05
CA ILE A 247 -18.92 -1.51 6.35
C ILE A 247 -17.94 -1.02 7.41
N ASN A 248 -16.85 -1.75 7.60
CA ASN A 248 -15.75 -1.45 8.51
C ASN A 248 -14.44 -2.03 7.96
N HIS A 249 -13.33 -1.77 8.63
CA HIS A 249 -12.00 -2.19 8.17
C HIS A 249 -11.90 -3.70 7.96
N GLU A 250 -12.36 -4.51 8.91
CA GLU A 250 -12.34 -5.98 8.83
C GLU A 250 -13.09 -6.49 7.59
N ARG A 251 -14.31 -5.99 7.34
CA ARG A 251 -15.12 -6.41 6.20
C ARG A 251 -14.55 -5.94 4.87
N LEU A 252 -13.91 -4.77 4.81
CA LEU A 252 -13.20 -4.30 3.63
C LEU A 252 -11.95 -5.14 3.33
N GLN A 253 -11.21 -5.57 4.36
CA GLN A 253 -10.07 -6.48 4.20
C GLN A 253 -10.51 -7.85 3.68
N VAL A 254 -11.59 -8.42 4.24
CA VAL A 254 -12.17 -9.67 3.71
C VAL A 254 -12.62 -9.49 2.26
N SER A 255 -13.29 -8.37 1.93
CA SER A 255 -13.67 -8.08 0.53
C SER A 255 -12.46 -8.02 -0.39
N ARG A 256 -11.36 -7.37 0.01
CA ARG A 256 -10.13 -7.31 -0.78
C ARG A 256 -9.54 -8.71 -1.01
N PHE A 257 -9.53 -9.56 0.02
CA PHE A 257 -9.08 -10.95 -0.12
C PHE A 257 -9.94 -11.76 -1.10
N LYS A 258 -11.27 -11.56 -1.08
CA LYS A 258 -12.17 -12.19 -2.06
C LYS A 258 -11.86 -11.73 -3.48
N ASP A 259 -11.50 -10.46 -3.65
CA ASP A 259 -11.12 -9.89 -4.95
C ASP A 259 -9.82 -10.51 -5.45
N ASP A 260 -8.83 -10.68 -4.58
CA ASP A 260 -7.59 -11.38 -4.91
C ASP A 260 -7.86 -12.84 -5.33
N ILE A 261 -8.79 -13.55 -4.68
CA ILE A 261 -9.19 -14.91 -5.12
C ILE A 261 -9.90 -14.87 -6.48
N ALA A 262 -10.78 -13.90 -6.71
CA ALA A 262 -11.46 -13.77 -7.99
C ALA A 262 -10.46 -13.52 -9.13
N GLU A 263 -9.47 -12.67 -8.91
CA GLU A 263 -8.36 -12.40 -9.83
C GLU A 263 -7.48 -13.65 -10.06
N LEU A 264 -7.21 -14.42 -9.00
CA LEU A 264 -6.54 -15.72 -9.10
C LEU A 264 -7.33 -16.69 -9.98
N GLN A 265 -8.64 -16.82 -9.78
CA GLN A 265 -9.48 -17.77 -10.49
C GLN A 265 -9.72 -17.38 -11.95
N THR A 266 -9.92 -16.10 -12.23
CA THR A 266 -10.30 -15.60 -13.56
C THR A 266 -9.10 -15.24 -14.44
N ARG A 267 -8.04 -14.70 -13.84
CA ARG A 267 -6.87 -14.17 -14.56
C ARG A 267 -5.57 -14.90 -14.24
N ASN A 268 -5.61 -15.92 -13.38
CA ASN A 268 -4.42 -16.65 -12.90
C ASN A 268 -3.37 -15.73 -12.26
N LEU A 269 -3.80 -14.63 -11.65
CA LEU A 269 -2.89 -13.74 -10.91
C LEU A 269 -2.57 -14.36 -9.54
N PRO A 270 -1.29 -14.48 -9.15
CA PRO A 270 -0.92 -15.01 -7.84
C PRO A 270 -1.48 -14.16 -6.70
N MET A 271 -1.92 -14.84 -5.64
CA MET A 271 -2.34 -14.19 -4.40
C MET A 271 -1.19 -13.35 -3.82
N PRO A 272 -1.48 -12.22 -3.15
CA PRO A 272 -0.50 -11.55 -2.31
C PRO A 272 0.12 -12.53 -1.31
N GLY A 273 1.42 -12.38 -1.05
CA GLY A 273 2.24 -13.23 -0.19
C GLY A 273 2.76 -14.52 -0.85
N THR A 274 2.51 -14.74 -2.14
CA THR A 274 2.81 -16.04 -2.80
C THR A 274 3.79 -15.98 -3.96
N VAL A 275 4.37 -14.81 -4.22
CA VAL A 275 5.35 -14.62 -5.32
C VAL A 275 6.78 -15.00 -4.96
N PHE A 276 7.06 -15.22 -3.68
CA PHE A 276 8.39 -15.58 -3.19
C PHE A 276 8.51 -17.03 -2.72
N SER A 277 9.73 -17.55 -2.72
CA SER A 277 10.08 -18.75 -1.97
C SER A 277 10.09 -18.48 -0.46
N LYS A 278 10.26 -19.53 0.35
CA LYS A 278 10.40 -19.39 1.82
C LYS A 278 11.59 -18.51 2.23
N ARG A 279 12.58 -18.34 1.35
CA ARG A 279 13.73 -17.47 1.55
C ARG A 279 13.44 -15.99 1.23
N GLY A 280 12.24 -15.67 0.74
CA GLY A 280 11.89 -14.31 0.32
C GLY A 280 12.44 -13.93 -1.06
N ILE A 281 12.83 -14.90 -1.88
CA ILE A 281 13.44 -14.69 -3.19
C ILE A 281 12.48 -15.18 -4.28
N PRO A 282 12.30 -14.45 -5.39
CA PRO A 282 11.63 -14.96 -6.59
C PRO A 282 12.42 -16.14 -7.14
N GLU A 283 11.92 -17.34 -6.92
CA GLU A 283 12.53 -18.56 -7.45
C GLU A 283 11.47 -19.37 -8.16
N ALA A 284 11.84 -19.95 -9.31
CA ALA A 284 10.97 -20.88 -10.00
C ALA A 284 10.69 -22.07 -9.07
N SER A 285 9.42 -22.44 -8.95
CA SER A 285 8.99 -23.54 -8.08
C SER A 285 9.42 -24.94 -8.58
N TYR A 286 10.30 -25.03 -9.59
CA TYR A 286 10.69 -26.23 -10.36
C TYR A 286 11.09 -27.45 -9.51
N HIS A 287 11.82 -27.26 -8.40
CA HIS A 287 12.30 -28.37 -7.56
C HIS A 287 11.29 -28.82 -6.47
N ALA A 288 10.27 -28.01 -6.17
CA ALA A 288 9.20 -28.36 -5.23
C ALA A 288 7.88 -27.65 -5.57
N PRO A 289 7.31 -27.86 -6.77
CA PRO A 289 6.19 -27.07 -7.28
C PRO A 289 4.94 -27.18 -6.41
N ARG A 290 4.82 -28.28 -5.65
CA ARG A 290 3.69 -28.52 -4.76
C ARG A 290 3.71 -27.71 -3.46
N ARG A 291 4.86 -27.19 -3.00
CA ARG A 291 4.97 -26.51 -1.69
C ARG A 291 4.88 -25.00 -1.78
N TYR A 292 5.45 -24.38 -2.82
CA TYR A 292 5.50 -22.91 -2.93
C TYR A 292 4.21 -22.32 -3.49
N THR A 293 3.54 -23.02 -4.40
CA THR A 293 2.26 -22.58 -4.96
C THR A 293 1.05 -23.15 -4.20
N PHE A 294 1.25 -23.75 -3.01
CA PHE A 294 0.16 -24.40 -2.28
C PHE A 294 -1.01 -23.45 -1.99
N PRO A 295 -0.80 -22.21 -1.48
CA PRO A 295 -1.92 -21.30 -1.23
C PRO A 295 -2.73 -21.01 -2.49
N ASN A 296 -2.06 -20.68 -3.61
CA ASN A 296 -2.73 -20.46 -4.90
C ASN A 296 -3.51 -21.70 -5.36
N ARG A 297 -2.90 -22.89 -5.33
CA ARG A 297 -3.55 -24.13 -5.75
C ARG A 297 -4.72 -24.53 -4.87
N PHE A 298 -4.61 -24.27 -3.58
CA PHE A 298 -5.68 -24.51 -2.62
C PHE A 298 -6.88 -23.61 -2.92
N LEU A 299 -6.62 -22.33 -3.22
CA LEU A 299 -7.66 -21.33 -3.51
C LEU A 299 -8.27 -21.44 -4.92
N LEU A 300 -7.64 -22.18 -5.83
CA LEU A 300 -8.22 -22.53 -7.15
C LEU A 300 -9.16 -23.74 -7.11
N ALA A 301 -9.18 -24.50 -6.01
CA ALA A 301 -9.95 -25.72 -5.95
C ALA A 301 -11.47 -25.42 -5.89
N PRO A 302 -12.36 -26.24 -6.47
CA PRO A 302 -13.78 -25.93 -6.57
C PRO A 302 -14.50 -25.63 -5.24
N HIS A 303 -14.00 -26.16 -4.13
CA HIS A 303 -14.58 -25.93 -2.80
C HIS A 303 -14.44 -24.49 -2.30
N THR A 304 -13.57 -23.67 -2.92
CA THR A 304 -13.37 -22.26 -2.57
C THR A 304 -14.23 -21.31 -3.42
N LEU A 305 -14.97 -21.81 -4.42
CA LEU A 305 -15.88 -21.00 -5.25
C LEU A 305 -16.88 -20.17 -4.42
N PRO A 306 -17.46 -20.68 -3.30
CA PRO A 306 -18.34 -19.86 -2.47
C PRO A 306 -17.64 -18.68 -1.78
N LEU A 307 -16.30 -18.65 -1.68
CA LEU A 307 -15.59 -17.52 -1.07
C LEU A 307 -15.66 -16.26 -1.92
N THR A 308 -15.66 -16.39 -3.26
CA THR A 308 -15.72 -15.25 -4.16
C THR A 308 -17.13 -14.68 -4.31
N ASP A 309 -18.15 -15.45 -3.90
CA ASP A 309 -19.50 -14.93 -3.79
C ASP A 309 -19.61 -13.95 -2.61
N ARG A 310 -19.74 -12.67 -2.95
CA ARG A 310 -19.90 -11.58 -1.98
C ARG A 310 -21.27 -11.63 -1.28
N ALA A 311 -22.30 -12.22 -1.91
CA ALA A 311 -23.66 -12.28 -1.37
C ALA A 311 -23.80 -13.26 -0.20
N LEU A 312 -22.97 -14.30 -0.14
CA LEU A 312 -23.04 -15.31 0.92
C LEU A 312 -22.63 -14.78 2.30
N ASP A 313 -21.90 -13.66 2.35
CA ASP A 313 -21.45 -12.95 3.57
C ASP A 313 -20.95 -13.83 4.74
N GLY A 314 -20.42 -15.02 4.43
CA GLY A 314 -20.17 -16.06 5.44
C GLY A 314 -18.97 -15.80 6.36
N SER A 315 -18.05 -14.92 5.96
CA SER A 315 -16.89 -14.48 6.76
C SER A 315 -16.91 -12.96 6.83
N GLN A 316 -17.03 -12.41 8.04
CA GLN A 316 -17.15 -10.96 8.25
C GLN A 316 -15.85 -10.35 8.75
N THR A 317 -14.99 -11.14 9.37
CA THR A 317 -13.68 -10.74 9.87
C THR A 317 -12.57 -11.58 9.27
N VAL A 318 -11.33 -11.07 9.35
CA VAL A 318 -10.14 -11.84 8.92
C VAL A 318 -9.99 -13.12 9.75
N LYS A 319 -10.41 -13.10 11.02
CA LYS A 319 -10.39 -14.27 11.91
C LYS A 319 -11.37 -15.36 11.47
N ASP A 320 -12.57 -14.98 11.03
CA ASP A 320 -13.56 -15.94 10.51
C ASP A 320 -13.02 -16.65 9.27
N LEU A 321 -12.41 -15.86 8.38
CA LEU A 321 -11.78 -16.36 7.15
C LEU A 321 -10.63 -17.32 7.47
N ASP A 322 -9.73 -16.97 8.39
CA ASP A 322 -8.63 -17.83 8.83
C ASP A 322 -9.15 -19.16 9.43
N HIS A 323 -10.19 -19.07 10.28
CA HIS A 323 -10.83 -20.26 10.84
C HIS A 323 -11.41 -21.16 9.74
N GLN A 324 -12.18 -20.60 8.82
CA GLN A 324 -12.82 -21.31 7.71
C GLN A 324 -11.77 -22.01 6.81
N LEU A 325 -10.74 -21.27 6.38
CA LEU A 325 -9.64 -21.82 5.58
C LEU A 325 -8.88 -22.90 6.36
N GLY A 326 -8.65 -22.70 7.66
CA GLY A 326 -8.00 -23.67 8.53
C GLY A 326 -8.76 -24.99 8.65
N VAL A 327 -10.09 -24.96 8.73
CA VAL A 327 -10.95 -26.15 8.71
C VAL A 327 -10.79 -26.88 7.37
N TRP A 328 -10.91 -26.17 6.25
CA TRP A 328 -10.80 -26.76 4.91
C TRP A 328 -9.42 -27.37 4.62
N VAL A 329 -8.34 -26.74 5.07
CA VAL A 329 -6.98 -27.31 4.96
C VAL A 329 -6.87 -28.61 5.75
N ARG A 330 -7.45 -28.68 6.96
CA ARG A 330 -7.44 -29.91 7.77
C ARG A 330 -8.24 -31.03 7.10
N ASP A 331 -9.40 -30.71 6.55
CA ASP A 331 -10.25 -31.71 5.92
C ASP A 331 -9.71 -32.17 4.56
N THR A 332 -9.10 -31.27 3.78
CA THR A 332 -8.37 -31.63 2.55
C THR A 332 -7.20 -32.55 2.86
N LYS A 333 -6.46 -32.30 3.95
CA LYS A 333 -5.43 -33.22 4.44
C LYS A 333 -6.04 -34.58 4.80
N LYS A 334 -7.16 -34.62 5.53
CA LYS A 334 -7.85 -35.89 5.86
C LYS A 334 -8.31 -36.65 4.61
N VAL A 335 -8.83 -35.97 3.59
CA VAL A 335 -9.24 -36.57 2.31
C VAL A 335 -8.03 -37.14 1.57
N TYR A 336 -6.93 -36.40 1.49
CA TYR A 336 -5.69 -36.87 0.86
C TYR A 336 -5.10 -38.07 1.62
N TRP A 337 -5.06 -38.01 2.96
CA TRP A 337 -4.61 -39.11 3.83
C TRP A 337 -5.48 -40.36 3.70
N ARG A 338 -6.81 -40.21 3.58
CA ARG A 338 -7.74 -41.34 3.36
C ARG A 338 -7.58 -41.95 1.95
N ALA A 339 -7.41 -41.14 0.92
CA ALA A 339 -7.17 -41.61 -0.45
C ALA A 339 -5.86 -42.41 -0.56
N THR A 340 -4.78 -41.96 0.09
CA THR A 340 -3.50 -42.71 0.13
C THR A 340 -3.56 -44.01 0.93
N ARG A 341 -4.47 -44.15 1.90
CA ARG A 341 -4.68 -45.41 2.65
C ARG A 341 -5.54 -46.43 1.90
N LEU A 342 -6.41 -45.97 0.99
CA LEU A 342 -7.31 -46.82 0.22
C LEU A 342 -6.71 -47.30 -1.12
N GLY A 343 -5.44 -47.00 -1.40
CA GLY A 343 -4.70 -47.62 -2.51
C GLY A 343 -5.07 -47.13 -3.91
N TRP A 344 -5.70 -45.98 -4.05
CA TRP A 344 -5.93 -45.38 -5.38
C TRP A 344 -4.66 -44.62 -5.81
N ARG A 345 -3.93 -45.20 -6.76
CA ARG A 345 -2.74 -44.61 -7.41
C ARG A 345 -3.12 -43.48 -8.37
#